data_AF-A0A0G1MD21-F1
#
_entry.id   AF-A0A0G1MD21-F1
#
_cell.length_a   1.000
_cell.length_b   1.000
_cell.length_c   1.000
_cell.angle_alpha   90.00
_cell.angle_beta   90.00
_cell.angle_gamma   90.00
#
_symmetry.space_group_name_H-M   'P 1'
#
loop_
_entity.id
_entity.type
_entity.pdbx_description
1 polymer ?
#
loop_
_entity_poly.entity_id
_entity_poly.type
_entity_poly.pdbx_seq_one_letter_code
_entity_poly.pdbx_strand_id
1 'polypeptide(L)' 'MGGGYSNRTRATQFNPTGSVRKYPNLQKKRIYVPELKKTITIILSTRAIKTINKAGVI' A
#
# COMPACT_ATOMS: atom_id res chain seq x y z
N MET A 1 -4.19 -16.89 1.28
CA MET A 1 -3.28 -17.85 1.94
C MET A 1 -1.87 -17.30 1.93
N GLY A 2 -1.21 -17.22 3.09
CA GLY A 2 0.13 -16.65 3.25
C GLY A 2 1.19 -17.75 3.20
N GLY A 3 1.44 -18.30 2.02
CA GLY A 3 2.44 -19.37 1.89
C GLY A 3 3.86 -18.85 1.67
N GLY A 4 4.84 -19.65 2.08
CA GLY A 4 6.25 -19.46 1.76
C GLY A 4 6.64 -20.18 0.46
N TYR A 5 7.86 -19.94 0.01
CA TYR A 5 8.45 -20.63 -1.14
C TYR A 5 9.72 -21.37 -0.73
N SER A 6 10.01 -22.48 -1.39
CA SER A 6 11.21 -23.28 -1.13
C SER A 6 12.48 -22.54 -1.58
N ASN A 7 13.50 -22.45 -0.70
CA ASN A 7 14.71 -21.66 -0.93
C ASN A 7 15.92 -22.45 -1.49
N ARG A 8 15.75 -23.71 -1.92
CA ARG A 8 16.92 -24.56 -2.25
C ARG A 8 17.42 -24.43 -3.69
N THR A 9 16.55 -24.18 -4.67
CA THR A 9 16.91 -24.06 -6.10
C THR A 9 15.77 -23.34 -6.83
N ARG A 10 15.67 -22.03 -6.61
CA ARG A 10 14.55 -21.15 -7.04
C ARG A 10 13.18 -21.54 -6.48
N ALA A 11 12.45 -20.52 -6.05
CA ALA A 11 11.07 -20.60 -5.59
C ALA A 11 10.12 -20.95 -6.75
N THR A 12 10.03 -22.22 -7.14
CA THR A 12 9.13 -22.69 -8.22
C THR A 12 7.79 -23.16 -7.68
N GLN A 13 7.77 -23.71 -6.46
CA GLN A 13 6.57 -24.26 -5.83
C GLN A 13 6.11 -23.37 -4.67
N PHE A 14 4.85 -22.95 -4.73
CA PHE A 14 4.18 -22.30 -3.61
C PHE A 14 3.80 -23.35 -2.57
N ASN A 15 4.33 -23.21 -1.36
CA ASN A 15 3.96 -24.06 -0.24
C ASN A 15 2.91 -23.31 0.57
N PRO A 16 1.68 -23.83 0.75
CA PRO A 16 0.67 -23.20 1.58
C PRO A 16 1.08 -23.29 3.05
N THR A 17 1.95 -22.37 3.48
CA THR A 17 2.25 -22.10 4.88
C THR A 17 1.08 -21.32 5.51
N GLY A 18 1.00 -21.32 6.84
CA GLY A 18 -0.11 -20.79 7.63
C GLY A 18 -0.54 -19.35 7.26
N SER A 19 -1.73 -18.95 7.69
CA SER A 19 -2.27 -17.63 7.36
C SER A 19 -1.46 -16.50 8.01
N VAL A 20 -0.54 -15.89 7.25
CA VAL A 20 0.15 -14.66 7.66
C VAL A 20 -0.68 -13.43 7.28
N ARG A 21 -0.87 -12.52 8.24
CA ARG A 21 -1.57 -11.24 8.03
C ARG A 21 -0.74 -10.34 7.12
N LYS A 22 -1.31 -9.92 5.99
CA LYS A 22 -0.72 -8.90 5.11
C LYS A 22 -1.22 -7.53 5.53
N TYR A 23 -0.30 -6.63 5.85
CA TYR A 23 -0.65 -5.25 6.16
C TYR A 23 -0.75 -4.40 4.89
N PRO A 24 -1.68 -3.45 4.82
CA PRO A 24 -1.68 -2.45 3.76
C PRO A 24 -0.41 -1.59 3.86
N ASN A 25 0.18 -1.22 2.72
CA ASN A 25 1.30 -0.28 2.66
C ASN A 25 0.79 1.14 2.93
N LEU A 26 0.80 1.54 4.20
CA LEU A 26 0.36 2.85 4.68
C LEU A 26 1.54 3.81 4.79
N GLN A 27 1.38 5.01 4.25
CA GLN A 27 2.40 6.05 4.23
C GLN A 27 1.83 7.36 4.80
N LYS A 28 2.61 8.04 5.65
CA LYS A 28 2.32 9.41 6.07
C LYS A 28 2.65 10.36 4.92
N LYS A 29 1.67 11.12 4.44
CA LYS A 29 1.82 12.09 3.35
C LYS A 29 1.16 13.41 3.68
N ARG A 30 1.73 14.49 3.16
CA ARG A 30 1.18 15.85 3.22
C ARG A 30 0.48 16.12 1.89
N ILE A 31 -0.79 16.51 1.96
CA ILE A 31 -1.61 16.82 0.79
C ILE A 31 -2.14 18.24 0.95
N TYR A 32 -2.04 19.02 -0.12
CA TYR A 32 -2.60 20.36 -0.20
C TYR A 32 -4.08 20.24 -0.61
N VAL A 33 -4.98 20.85 0.16
CA VAL A 33 -6.39 20.92 -0.17
C VAL A 33 -6.69 22.33 -0.67
N PRO A 34 -6.99 22.52 -1.96
CA PRO A 34 -7.15 23.85 -2.55
C PRO A 34 -8.32 24.63 -1.95
N GLU A 35 -9.40 23.94 -1.59
CA GLU A 35 -10.61 24.54 -1.00
C GLU A 35 -10.35 25.19 0.37
N LEU A 36 -9.43 24.61 1.16
CA LEU A 36 -9.11 25.07 2.51
C LEU A 36 -7.82 25.89 2.57
N LYS A 37 -7.08 26.01 1.44
CA LYS A 37 -5.74 26.61 1.34
C LYS A 37 -4.77 26.10 2.41
N LYS A 38 -4.92 24.83 2.80
CA LYS A 38 -4.19 24.21 3.91
C LYS A 38 -3.59 22.89 3.48
N THR A 39 -2.43 22.59 4.04
CA THR A 39 -1.75 21.31 3.85
C THR A 39 -2.00 20.41 5.06
N ILE A 40 -2.67 19.28 4.85
CA ILE A 40 -3.03 18.33 5.90
C ILE A 40 -2.12 17.11 5.81
N THR A 41 -1.73 16.55 6.95
CA THR A 41 -0.97 15.29 7.02
C THR A 41 -1.92 14.13 7.28
N ILE A 42 -1.98 13.18 6.35
CA ILE A 42 -2.82 11.98 6.45
C ILE A 42 -2.04 10.71 6.17
N ILE A 43 -2.49 9.59 6.76
CA ILE A 43 -1.94 8.26 6.52
C ILE A 43 -2.75 7.61 5.40
N LEU A 44 -2.10 7.34 4.27
CA LEU A 44 -2.74 6.85 3.05
C LEU A 44 -2.07 5.60 2.51
N SER A 45 -2.85 4.77 1.82
CA SER A 45 -2.28 3.68 1.03
C SER A 45 -1.71 4.19 -0.30
N THR A 46 -0.79 3.43 -0.91
CA THR A 46 -0.23 3.75 -2.23
C THR A 46 -1.29 3.84 -3.33
N ARG A 47 -2.37 3.05 -3.22
CA ARG A 47 -3.52 3.14 -4.14
C ARG A 47 -4.29 4.44 -3.98
N ALA A 48 -4.50 4.88 -2.75
CA ALA A 48 -5.19 6.15 -2.47
C ALA A 48 -4.40 7.35 -3.04
N ILE A 49 -3.07 7.33 -2.94
CA ILE A 49 -2.22 8.36 -3.55
C ILE A 49 -2.44 8.42 -5.09
N LYS A 50 -2.46 7.26 -5.75
CA LYS A 50 -2.74 7.20 -7.19
C LYS A 50 -4.13 7.73 -7.54
N THR A 51 -5.14 7.43 -6.72
CA THR A 51 -6.51 7.91 -6.91
C THR A 51 -6.60 9.43 -6.76
N ILE A 52 -5.97 10.01 -5.74
CA ILE A 52 -5.96 11.46 -5.50
C ILE A 52 -5.34 12.19 -6.69
N ASN A 53 -4.20 11.69 -7.21
CA ASN A 53 -3.56 12.26 -8.39
C ASN A 53 -4.42 12.15 -9.66
N LYS A 54 -5.20 11.07 -9.80
CA LYS A 54 -6.10 10.86 -10.95
C LYS A 54 -7.36 11.72 -10.86
N ALA A 55 -7.94 11.83 -9.67
CA ALA A 55 -9.20 12.53 -9.44
C ALA A 55 -9.04 14.07 -9.38
N GLY A 56 -7.80 14.57 -9.33
CA GLY A 56 -7.55 16.01 -9.31
C GLY A 56 -7.98 16.68 -8.00
N VAL A 57 -7.94 15.95 -6.87
CA VAL A 57 -8.11 16.56 -5.52
C VAL A 57 -6.81 17.28 -5.11
N ILE A 58 -6.07 17.79 -6.09
CA ILE A 58 -4.83 18.56 -5.99
C ILE A 58 -5.06 19.84 -6.79
#